data_AF-A0A6N0KWP9-F1
#
_entry.id   AF-A0A6N0KWP9-F1
#
_cell.length_a   1.000
_cell.length_b   1.000
_cell.length_c   1.000
_cell.angle_alpha   90.00
_cell.angle_beta   90.00
_cell.angle_gamma   90.00
#
_symmetry.space_group_name_H-M   'P 1'
#
loop_
_entity.id
_entity.type
_entity.pdbx_description
1 polymer ?
#
loop_
_entity_poly.entity_id
_entity_poly.type
_entity_poly.pdbx_seq_one_letter_code
_entity_poly.pdbx_strand_id
1 'polypeptide(L)'
;MNRHLNLSGVALALALISGCGPSVRYQYVMPPSEAGRTCVAQCRTQQSQCESLARLEWQNENRLREAERRSYHYCSQGKSKKQARKECLAPGYSSSFGYNGFGGSGNFNCGSDYDRCFTDICGGTIRRIVEQP
;
A
#
# COMPACT_ATOMS: atom_id res chain seq x y z
N MET A 1 -47.37 -30.92 16.97
CA MET A 1 -46.09 -31.56 16.57
C MET A 1 -45.19 -30.48 15.97
N ASN A 2 -44.47 -29.72 16.80
CA ASN A 2 -43.66 -28.57 16.37
C ASN A 2 -42.16 -28.90 16.53
N ARG A 3 -41.63 -29.85 15.73
CA ARG A 3 -40.22 -30.28 15.79
C ARG A 3 -39.37 -29.84 14.58
N HIS A 4 -39.87 -28.92 13.75
CA HIS A 4 -39.15 -28.52 12.52
C HIS A 4 -38.51 -27.12 12.59
N LEU A 5 -38.85 -26.26 13.56
CA LEU A 5 -38.28 -24.91 13.64
C LEU A 5 -36.82 -24.86 14.15
N ASN A 6 -36.33 -25.92 14.82
CA ASN A 6 -34.98 -25.92 15.40
C ASN A 6 -33.87 -26.40 14.44
N LEU A 7 -34.21 -27.03 13.31
CA LEU A 7 -33.20 -27.51 12.35
C LEU A 7 -32.71 -26.42 11.39
N SER A 8 -33.52 -25.39 11.13
CA SER A 8 -33.19 -24.36 10.13
C SER A 8 -32.15 -23.35 10.63
N GLY A 9 -32.04 -23.13 11.95
CA GLY A 9 -31.04 -22.23 12.54
C GLY A 9 -29.62 -22.82 12.57
N VAL A 10 -29.50 -24.13 12.77
CA VAL A 10 -28.20 -24.83 12.84
C VAL A 10 -27.54 -24.92 11.46
N ALA A 11 -28.34 -25.14 10.40
CA ALA A 11 -27.83 -25.21 9.03
C ALA A 11 -27.26 -23.86 8.54
N LEU A 12 -27.86 -22.73 8.94
CA LEU A 12 -27.39 -21.39 8.56
C LEU A 12 -26.10 -21.01 9.33
N ALA A 13 -25.99 -21.44 10.60
CA ALA A 13 -24.79 -21.22 11.40
C ALA A 13 -23.58 -22.01 10.87
N LEU A 14 -23.77 -23.24 10.38
CA LEU A 14 -22.70 -24.05 9.77
C LEU A 14 -22.20 -23.49 8.44
N ALA A 15 -23.09 -22.90 7.63
CA ALA A 15 -22.73 -22.31 6.34
C ALA A 15 -21.85 -21.04 6.46
N LEU A 16 -21.92 -20.34 7.60
CA LEU A 16 -21.10 -19.14 7.86
C LEU A 16 -19.66 -19.48 8.25
N ILE A 17 -19.39 -20.71 8.69
CA ILE A 17 -18.04 -21.14 9.13
C ILE A 17 -17.22 -21.67 7.94
N SER A 18 -17.87 -22.14 6.87
CA SER A 18 -17.20 -22.60 5.64
C SER A 18 -16.73 -21.47 4.69
N GLY A 19 -16.80 -20.20 5.12
CA GLY A 19 -16.41 -19.03 4.32
C GLY A 19 -14.93 -18.63 4.41
N CYS A 20 -14.13 -19.28 5.27
CA CYS A 20 -12.69 -19.03 5.32
C CYS A 20 -12.01 -19.74 4.15
N GLY A 21 -11.86 -19.01 3.03
CA GLY A 21 -11.05 -19.45 1.90
C GLY A 21 -9.59 -19.71 2.32
N PRO A 22 -8.80 -20.36 1.44
CA PRO A 22 -7.47 -20.84 1.79
C PRO A 22 -6.59 -19.70 2.31
N SER A 23 -6.07 -19.89 3.51
CA SER A 23 -5.18 -18.96 4.20
C SER A 23 -3.81 -19.05 3.53
N VAL A 24 -3.40 -18.00 2.82
CA VAL A 24 -2.06 -17.93 2.20
C VAL A 24 -1.10 -17.30 3.19
N ARG A 25 -0.13 -18.08 3.67
CA ARG A 25 0.96 -17.60 4.52
C ARG A 25 2.28 -17.68 3.77
N TYR A 26 3.12 -16.66 3.94
CA TYR A 26 4.48 -16.65 3.39
C TYR A 26 5.46 -16.98 4.51
N GLN A 27 6.29 -18.00 4.29
CA GLN A 27 7.33 -18.41 5.22
C GLN A 27 8.71 -18.03 4.65
N TYR A 28 9.44 -17.22 5.41
CA TYR A 28 10.80 -16.82 5.09
C TYR A 28 11.78 -17.81 5.71
N VAL A 29 12.47 -18.59 4.87
CA VAL A 29 13.50 -19.54 5.31
C VAL A 29 14.85 -18.86 5.20
N MET A 30 15.50 -18.63 6.34
CA MET A 30 16.82 -18.01 6.37
C MET A 30 17.88 -18.88 5.67
N PRO A 31 18.86 -18.26 4.97
CA PRO A 31 19.97 -19.00 4.41
C PRO A 31 20.80 -19.67 5.52
N PRO A 32 21.31 -20.91 5.30
CA PRO A 32 22.03 -21.67 6.32
C PRO A 32 23.44 -21.14 6.61
N SER A 33 24.00 -20.34 5.70
CA SER A 33 25.35 -19.76 5.86
C SER A 33 25.33 -18.53 6.77
N GLU A 34 26.40 -18.34 7.53
CA GLU A 34 26.60 -17.12 8.33
C GLU A 34 26.68 -15.87 7.45
N ALA A 35 27.39 -15.97 6.32
CA ALA A 35 27.45 -14.92 5.30
C ALA A 35 26.05 -14.55 4.76
N GLY A 36 25.18 -15.53 4.52
CA GLY A 36 23.82 -15.31 4.06
C GLY A 36 22.96 -14.59 5.11
N ARG A 37 23.12 -14.93 6.39
CA ARG A 37 22.42 -14.24 7.50
C ARG A 37 22.85 -12.77 7.60
N THR A 38 24.14 -12.49 7.47
CA THR A 38 24.66 -11.11 7.43
C THR A 38 24.16 -10.34 6.22
N CYS A 39 24.10 -10.99 5.05
CA CYS A 39 23.51 -10.42 3.84
C CYS A 39 22.03 -10.03 4.05
N VAL A 40 21.21 -10.90 4.67
CA VAL A 40 19.81 -10.59 4.97
C VAL A 40 19.68 -9.40 5.92
N ALA A 41 20.59 -9.25 6.89
CA ALA A 41 20.61 -8.08 7.76
C ALA A 41 20.89 -6.78 6.97
N GLN A 42 21.76 -6.83 5.97
CA GLN A 42 21.98 -5.71 5.06
C GLN A 42 20.74 -5.39 4.21
N CYS A 43 20.06 -6.41 3.69
CA CYS A 43 18.78 -6.21 2.97
C CYS A 43 17.73 -5.53 3.87
N ARG A 44 17.64 -5.91 5.15
CA ARG A 44 16.73 -5.25 6.11
C ARG A 44 17.08 -3.78 6.35
N THR A 45 18.36 -3.45 6.41
CA THR A 45 18.81 -2.05 6.53
C THR A 45 18.44 -1.25 5.27
N GLN A 46 18.58 -1.82 4.08
CA GLN A 46 18.15 -1.16 2.84
C GLN A 46 16.64 -0.99 2.80
N GLN A 47 15.87 -1.99 3.24
CA GLN A 47 14.42 -1.90 3.33
C GLN A 47 13.99 -0.74 4.24
N SER A 48 14.56 -0.61 5.44
CA SER A 48 14.19 0.46 6.37
C SER A 48 14.55 1.85 5.84
N GLN A 49 15.65 1.97 5.10
CA GLN A 49 16.01 3.21 4.38
C GLN A 49 14.99 3.53 3.29
N CYS A 50 14.61 2.54 2.47
CA CYS A 50 13.58 2.69 1.45
C CYS A 50 12.25 3.15 2.06
N GLU A 51 11.79 2.51 3.13
CA GLU A 51 10.56 2.89 3.83
C GLU A 51 10.62 4.31 4.40
N SER A 52 11.79 4.72 4.90
CA SER A 52 12.02 6.07 5.41
C SER A 52 11.91 7.11 4.30
N LEU A 53 12.51 6.85 3.14
CA LEU A 53 12.41 7.71 1.96
C LEU A 53 10.98 7.78 1.43
N ALA A 54 10.30 6.63 1.32
CA ALA A 54 8.91 6.57 0.90
C ALA A 54 8.00 7.40 1.82
N ARG A 55 8.23 7.33 3.13
CA ARG A 55 7.51 8.16 4.10
C ARG A 55 7.78 9.65 3.91
N LEU A 56 9.03 10.04 3.65
CA LEU A 56 9.39 11.44 3.41
C LEU A 56 8.74 11.99 2.14
N GLU A 57 8.74 11.21 1.06
CA GLU A 57 8.09 11.58 -0.21
C GLU A 57 6.58 11.77 -0.01
N TRP A 58 5.92 10.81 0.65
CA TRP A 58 4.50 10.91 0.99
C TRP A 58 4.19 12.16 1.82
N GLN A 59 5.03 12.49 2.82
CA GLN A 59 4.84 13.70 3.61
C GLN A 59 5.01 14.97 2.77
N ASN A 60 6.00 14.99 1.88
CA ASN A 60 6.27 16.12 1.00
C ASN A 60 5.11 16.36 0.03
N GLU A 61 4.62 15.31 -0.62
CA GLU A 61 3.46 15.37 -1.51
C GLU A 61 2.22 15.88 -0.79
N ASN A 62 1.95 15.40 0.42
CA ASN A 62 0.80 15.87 1.20
C ASN A 62 0.91 17.35 1.55
N ARG A 63 2.10 17.82 1.96
CA ARG A 63 2.34 19.23 2.26
C ARG A 63 2.12 20.11 1.05
N LEU A 64 2.60 19.66 -0.10
CA LEU A 64 2.40 20.39 -1.33
C LEU A 64 0.92 20.39 -1.75
N ARG A 65 0.24 19.25 -1.69
CA ARG A 65 -1.18 19.14 -2.02
C ARG A 65 -2.03 20.04 -1.13
N GLU A 66 -1.66 20.18 0.14
CA GLU A 66 -2.28 21.13 1.07
C GLU A 66 -2.00 22.58 0.67
N ALA A 67 -0.75 22.91 0.29
CA ALA A 67 -0.40 24.23 -0.22
C ALA A 67 -1.18 24.59 -1.50
N GLU A 68 -1.34 23.65 -2.44
CA GLU A 68 -2.16 23.83 -3.64
C GLU A 68 -3.63 24.10 -3.29
N ARG A 69 -4.21 23.29 -2.39
CA ARG A 69 -5.59 23.47 -1.92
C ARG A 69 -5.79 24.84 -1.29
N ARG A 70 -4.85 25.25 -0.43
CA ARG A 70 -4.88 26.57 0.21
C ARG A 70 -4.81 27.70 -0.82
N SER A 71 -3.93 27.56 -1.81
CA SER A 71 -3.78 28.55 -2.89
C SER A 71 -5.04 28.66 -3.75
N TYR A 72 -5.65 27.53 -4.10
CA TYR A 72 -6.93 27.49 -4.80
C TYR A 72 -8.06 28.11 -3.98
N HIS A 73 -8.12 27.82 -2.67
CA HIS A 73 -9.11 28.39 -1.78
C HIS A 73 -9.01 29.92 -1.73
N TYR A 74 -7.81 30.48 -1.55
CA TYR A 74 -7.63 31.94 -1.59
C TYR A 74 -7.99 32.54 -2.94
N CYS A 75 -7.61 31.90 -4.05
CA CYS A 75 -7.95 32.41 -5.38
C CYS A 75 -9.46 32.37 -5.66
N SER A 76 -10.15 31.32 -5.21
CA SER A 76 -11.58 31.11 -5.47
C SER A 76 -12.50 31.89 -4.55
N GLN A 77 -11.99 32.46 -3.44
CA GLN A 77 -12.78 33.31 -2.55
C GLN A 77 -13.38 34.50 -3.30
N GLY A 78 -14.69 34.72 -3.10
CA GLY A 78 -15.44 35.80 -3.74
C GLY A 78 -15.71 35.61 -5.24
N LYS A 79 -15.24 34.52 -5.87
CA LYS A 79 -15.49 34.21 -7.28
C LYS A 79 -16.62 33.20 -7.43
N SER A 80 -17.39 33.30 -8.51
CA SER A 80 -18.35 32.24 -8.88
C SER A 80 -17.62 30.96 -9.29
N LYS A 81 -18.25 29.79 -9.15
CA LYS A 81 -17.67 28.48 -9.53
C LYS A 81 -17.16 28.44 -10.98
N LYS A 82 -17.83 29.13 -11.91
CA LYS A 82 -17.40 29.25 -13.32
C LYS A 82 -16.14 30.10 -13.47
N GLN A 83 -16.03 31.17 -12.70
CA GLN A 83 -14.91 32.10 -12.75
C GLN A 83 -13.67 31.52 -12.07
N ALA A 84 -13.83 30.91 -10.89
CA ALA A 84 -12.77 30.18 -10.19
C ALA A 84 -12.17 29.06 -11.04
N ARG A 85 -12.96 28.34 -11.85
CA ARG A 85 -12.45 27.30 -12.75
C ARG A 85 -11.61 27.82 -13.92
N LYS A 86 -11.81 29.09 -14.34
CA LYS A 86 -11.04 29.71 -15.42
C LYS A 86 -9.79 30.41 -14.90
N GLU A 87 -9.89 31.04 -13.74
CA GLU A 87 -8.87 31.95 -13.22
C GLU A 87 -7.99 31.33 -12.13
N CYS A 88 -8.43 30.23 -11.48
CA CYS A 88 -7.69 29.58 -10.41
C CYS A 88 -7.21 28.18 -10.82
N LEU A 89 -5.96 27.86 -10.49
CA LEU A 89 -5.40 26.53 -10.69
C LEU A 89 -6.01 25.54 -9.69
N ALA A 90 -6.84 24.62 -10.18
CA ALA A 90 -7.47 23.62 -9.33
C ALA A 90 -6.44 22.54 -8.91
N PRO A 91 -6.47 22.09 -7.63
CA PRO A 91 -5.56 21.06 -7.14
C PRO A 91 -5.79 19.76 -7.93
N GLY A 92 -4.71 19.21 -8.50
CA GLY A 92 -4.74 18.02 -9.36
C GLY A 92 -5.07 18.27 -10.85
N TYR A 93 -5.30 19.52 -11.27
CA TYR A 93 -5.54 19.92 -12.67
C TYR A 93 -4.37 20.77 -13.22
N SER A 94 -3.13 20.42 -12.88
CA SER A 94 -1.94 21.03 -13.49
C SER A 94 -1.75 20.52 -14.93
N SER A 95 -2.69 20.85 -15.81
CA SER A 95 -2.60 20.59 -17.24
C SER A 95 -2.86 21.91 -17.96
N SER A 96 -1.84 22.77 -18.07
CA SER A 96 -1.72 23.76 -19.18
C SER A 96 -0.51 24.71 -19.05
N PHE A 97 0.14 24.81 -17.88
CA PHE A 97 1.37 25.59 -17.74
C PHE A 97 2.48 24.76 -17.09
N GLY A 98 3.15 23.94 -17.92
CA GLY A 98 4.57 23.59 -17.79
C GLY A 98 5.06 22.75 -16.60
N TYR A 99 4.29 22.58 -15.52
CA TYR A 99 4.66 21.68 -14.42
C TYR A 99 3.88 20.36 -14.54
N ASN A 100 4.34 19.51 -15.46
CA ASN A 100 4.14 18.07 -15.32
C ASN A 100 4.89 17.64 -14.06
N GLY A 101 4.20 17.38 -12.96
CA GLY A 101 4.90 16.71 -11.86
C GLY A 101 4.25 16.79 -10.50
N PHE A 102 3.01 16.34 -10.34
CA PHE A 102 2.53 15.89 -9.02
C PHE A 102 1.73 14.58 -9.13
N GLY A 103 2.15 13.72 -10.06
CA GLY A 103 1.94 12.28 -9.99
C GLY A 103 3.15 11.67 -9.29
N GLY A 104 3.32 12.01 -8.01
CA GLY A 104 4.29 11.35 -7.16
C GLY A 104 3.82 9.92 -6.90
N SER A 105 4.11 9.05 -7.86
CA SER A 105 4.18 7.63 -7.63
C SER A 105 5.66 7.32 -7.55
N GLY A 106 6.30 7.78 -6.47
CA GLY A 106 7.53 7.15 -6.00
C GLY A 106 7.22 5.67 -5.85
N ASN A 107 7.60 4.87 -6.84
CA ASN A 107 7.38 3.43 -6.88
C ASN A 107 8.33 2.74 -5.89
N PHE A 108 8.25 3.12 -4.61
CA PHE A 108 9.01 2.48 -3.55
C PHE A 108 8.38 1.11 -3.29
N ASN A 109 8.88 0.10 -3.97
CA ASN A 109 8.49 -1.28 -3.76
C ASN A 109 9.40 -1.94 -2.71
N CYS A 110 9.57 -1.30 -1.55
CA CYS A 110 10.54 -1.71 -0.53
C CYS A 110 10.40 -3.19 -0.10
N GLY A 111 9.16 -3.71 -0.08
CA GLY A 111 8.89 -5.12 0.19
C GLY A 111 9.35 -6.05 -0.94
N SER A 112 9.07 -5.69 -2.20
CA SER A 112 9.54 -6.48 -3.36
C SER A 112 11.05 -6.43 -3.50
N ASP A 113 11.67 -5.28 -3.20
CA ASP A 113 13.12 -5.11 -3.22
C ASP A 113 13.78 -5.92 -2.11
N TYR A 114 13.16 -5.98 -0.93
CA TYR A 114 13.59 -6.85 0.16
C TYR A 114 13.48 -8.33 -0.21
N ASP A 115 12.32 -8.77 -0.74
CA ASP A 115 12.09 -10.16 -1.13
C ASP A 115 13.11 -10.60 -2.18
N ARG A 116 13.39 -9.74 -3.17
CA ARG A 116 14.42 -9.96 -4.19
C ARG A 116 15.83 -10.05 -3.59
N CYS A 117 16.18 -9.14 -2.67
CA CYS A 117 17.46 -9.17 -1.98
C CYS A 117 17.61 -10.45 -1.13
N PHE A 118 16.53 -10.86 -0.47
CA PHE A 118 16.46 -12.06 0.35
C PHE A 118 16.63 -13.34 -0.50
N THR A 119 15.96 -13.45 -1.65
CA THR A 119 16.02 -14.65 -2.49
C THR A 119 17.21 -14.68 -3.43
N ASP A 120 17.44 -13.60 -4.20
CA ASP A 120 18.37 -13.62 -5.34
C ASP A 120 19.82 -13.37 -4.90
N ILE A 121 20.02 -12.57 -3.85
CA ILE A 121 21.35 -12.14 -3.41
C ILE A 121 21.82 -12.97 -2.22
N CYS A 122 20.97 -13.12 -1.20
CA CYS A 122 21.36 -13.80 0.05
C CYS A 122 21.08 -15.30 0.06
N GLY A 123 20.40 -15.84 -0.96
CA GLY A 123 20.08 -17.26 -1.07
C GLY A 123 19.03 -17.75 -0.07
N GLY A 124 18.21 -16.84 0.47
CA GLY A 124 17.03 -17.19 1.24
C GLY A 124 15.94 -17.78 0.34
N THR A 125 14.92 -18.38 0.94
CA THR A 125 13.78 -18.91 0.17
C THR A 125 12.47 -18.47 0.80
N ILE A 126 11.58 -17.93 -0.02
CA ILE A 126 10.22 -17.56 0.39
C ILE A 126 9.28 -18.66 -0.07
N ARG A 127 8.65 -19.36 0.88
CA ARG A 127 7.69 -20.44 0.58
C ARG A 127 6.28 -19.92 0.76
N ARG A 128 5.43 -20.14 -0.24
CA ARG A 128 3.99 -19.89 -0.16
C ARG A 128 3.30 -21.13 0.41
N ILE A 129 2.77 -21.01 1.62
CA ILE A 129 1.97 -22.05 2.27
C ILE A 129 0.51 -21.69 2.07
N VAL A 130 -0.23 -22.60 1.44
CA VAL A 130 -1.68 -22.48 1.27
C VAL A 130 -2.32 -23.41 2.28
N GLU A 131 -2.80 -22.87 3.38
CA GLU A 131 -3.57 -23.62 4.37
C GLU A 131 -4.97 -23.86 3.77
N GLN A 132 -5.23 -25.11 3.38
CA GLN A 132 -6.58 -25.55 3.01
C GLN A 132 -7.38 -25.79 4.31
N PRO A 133 -8.64 -25.33 4.38
CA PRO A 133 -9.49 -25.53 5.56
C PRO A 133 -9.84 -27.01 5.79
#